data_AF-A0A0F2S1G6-F1
#
_entry.id   AF-A0A0F2S1G6-F1
#
_cell.length_a   1.000
_cell.length_b   1.000
_cell.length_c   1.000
_cell.angle_alpha   90.00
_cell.angle_beta   90.00
_cell.angle_gamma   90.00
#
_symmetry.space_group_name_H-M   'P 1'
#
loop_
_entity.id
_entity.type
_entity.pdbx_description
1 polymer ?
#
loop_
_entity_poly.entity_id
_entity_poly.type
_entity_poly.pdbx_seq_one_letter_code
_entity_poly.pdbx_strand_id
1 'polypeptide(L)'
;MPQVQELRSAGCVEIVEEQASGGGRTRPVLARVLDQLRVGDTLVVVRIDRLARSLSHLLEIIERLEAKGAHFRSLQDPIDTASPQGKFTLQVLGAAAEFERALIRERTKAGLRSAKAEGRVGGNPGLRAHDPAAIRKARAARVESHFQKLNASAEQWVPEVRRLRPGLPWEDVLRIVNSGLPSEAPPWSLPRLIRAAKTFVREGLLPDTILSRATASDKDDRLPAIVAGIKGADPKMTLQAICDRLETMRERTPRGRSKWEPSSVKMILERAKKLGLL
;
A
#
# COMPACT_ATOMS: atom_id res chain seq x y z
N MET A 1 26.66 -18.90 -12.00
CA MET A 1 27.02 -17.74 -11.16
C MET A 1 27.63 -18.25 -9.86
N PRO A 2 28.77 -17.71 -9.41
CA PRO A 2 29.50 -18.23 -8.23
C PRO A 2 28.64 -18.31 -6.95
N GLN A 3 27.73 -17.34 -6.74
CA GLN A 3 26.87 -17.29 -5.54
C GLN A 3 25.89 -18.47 -5.41
N VAL A 4 25.25 -18.88 -6.51
CA VAL A 4 24.30 -20.01 -6.49
C VAL A 4 25.04 -21.30 -6.17
N GLN A 5 26.26 -21.45 -6.66
CA GLN A 5 27.08 -22.62 -6.39
C GLN A 5 27.48 -22.68 -4.92
N GLU A 6 27.87 -21.55 -4.31
CA GLU A 6 28.16 -21.48 -2.87
C GLU A 6 26.93 -21.85 -2.01
N LEU A 7 25.74 -21.34 -2.36
CA LEU A 7 24.50 -21.68 -1.65
C LEU A 7 24.14 -23.18 -1.79
N ARG A 8 24.32 -23.76 -2.97
CA ARG A 8 24.14 -25.22 -3.18
C ARG A 8 25.13 -26.02 -2.37
N SER A 9 26.40 -25.63 -2.36
CA SER A 9 27.44 -26.27 -1.54
C SER A 9 27.17 -26.16 -0.05
N ALA A 10 26.49 -25.11 0.39
CA ALA A 10 26.04 -24.94 1.77
C ALA A 10 24.78 -25.76 2.13
N GLY A 11 24.18 -26.49 1.19
CA GLY A 11 23.02 -27.34 1.42
C GLY A 11 21.67 -26.64 1.34
N CYS A 12 21.58 -25.48 0.68
CA CYS A 12 20.31 -24.76 0.52
C CYS A 12 19.34 -25.56 -0.37
N VAL A 13 18.14 -25.86 0.15
CA VAL A 13 17.10 -26.65 -0.53
C VAL A 13 16.39 -25.83 -1.61
N GLU A 14 16.05 -24.59 -1.29
CA GLU A 14 15.42 -23.63 -2.20
C GLU A 14 16.35 -22.42 -2.36
N ILE A 15 16.62 -22.04 -3.61
CA ILE A 15 17.46 -20.89 -3.94
C ILE A 15 16.61 -19.92 -4.73
N VAL A 16 16.49 -18.71 -4.20
CA VAL A 16 15.69 -17.65 -4.79
C VAL A 16 16.60 -16.50 -5.18
N GLU A 17 16.51 -16.08 -6.43
CA GLU A 17 17.26 -14.95 -6.95
C GLU A 17 16.37 -13.71 -7.02
N GLU A 18 16.89 -12.59 -6.53
CA GLU A 18 16.22 -11.29 -6.61
C GLU A 18 17.13 -10.30 -7.32
N GLN A 19 16.63 -9.70 -8.41
CA GLN A 19 17.28 -8.56 -9.06
C GLN A 19 16.57 -7.27 -8.66
N ALA A 20 17.18 -6.53 -7.75
CA ALA A 20 16.71 -5.19 -7.38
C ALA A 20 17.73 -4.15 -7.86
N SER A 21 17.33 -3.29 -8.79
CA SER A 21 18.10 -2.10 -9.14
C SER A 21 18.17 -1.15 -7.93
N GLY A 22 19.31 -0.49 -7.75
CA GLY A 22 19.69 0.22 -6.51
C GLY A 22 18.74 1.30 -5.98
N GLY A 23 17.65 1.64 -6.68
CA GLY A 23 16.71 2.71 -6.31
C GLY A 23 15.50 2.29 -5.46
N GLY A 24 15.02 1.05 -5.54
CA GLY A 24 13.77 0.63 -4.87
C GLY A 24 13.97 0.06 -3.46
N ARG A 25 13.12 0.46 -2.49
CA ARG A 25 12.97 -0.22 -1.18
C ARG A 25 12.15 -1.52 -1.28
N THR A 26 11.38 -1.67 -2.35
CA THR A 26 10.48 -2.82 -2.54
C THR A 26 11.28 -4.03 -2.96
N ARG A 27 11.40 -5.02 -2.07
CA ARG A 27 11.97 -6.35 -2.34
C ARG A 27 10.88 -7.42 -2.27
N PRO A 28 10.06 -7.57 -3.32
CA PRO A 28 8.90 -8.46 -3.28
C PRO A 28 9.31 -9.93 -3.16
N VAL A 29 10.49 -10.30 -3.66
CA VAL A 29 10.98 -11.67 -3.61
C VAL A 29 11.45 -11.99 -2.20
N LEU A 30 12.26 -11.12 -1.59
CA LEU A 30 12.65 -11.27 -0.18
C LEU A 30 11.42 -11.34 0.73
N ALA A 31 10.43 -10.46 0.53
CA ALA A 31 9.20 -10.48 1.33
C ALA A 31 8.48 -11.83 1.23
N ARG A 32 8.37 -12.40 0.01
CA ARG A 32 7.77 -13.72 -0.19
C ARG A 32 8.55 -14.83 0.50
N VAL A 33 9.89 -14.83 0.41
CA VAL A 33 10.74 -15.82 1.11
C VAL A 33 10.51 -15.72 2.61
N LEU A 34 10.56 -14.51 3.17
CA LEU A 34 10.30 -14.29 4.60
C LEU A 34 8.92 -14.77 5.03
N ASP A 35 7.91 -14.68 4.15
CA ASP A 35 6.56 -15.16 4.43
C ASP A 35 6.42 -16.68 4.38
N GLN A 36 7.20 -17.36 3.54
CA GLN A 36 7.17 -18.82 3.36
C GLN A 36 7.95 -19.59 4.44
N LEU A 37 8.92 -18.96 5.10
CA LEU A 37 9.73 -19.59 6.14
C LEU A 37 8.90 -20.05 7.34
N ARG A 38 9.25 -21.22 7.86
CA ARG A 38 8.63 -21.92 8.99
C ARG A 38 9.60 -22.01 10.17
N VAL A 39 9.09 -22.46 11.31
CA VAL A 39 9.88 -22.75 12.51
C VAL A 39 10.99 -23.75 12.17
N GLY A 40 12.23 -23.43 12.54
CA GLY A 40 13.42 -24.26 12.31
C GLY A 40 14.12 -24.02 10.97
N ASP A 41 13.51 -23.29 10.03
CA ASP A 41 14.16 -22.97 8.76
C ASP A 41 15.32 -21.98 8.97
N THR A 42 16.32 -22.02 8.08
CA THR A 42 17.44 -21.05 8.08
C THR A 42 17.47 -20.29 6.77
N LEU A 43 17.37 -18.96 6.84
CA LEU A 43 17.66 -18.09 5.70
C LEU A 43 19.17 -17.96 5.54
N VAL A 44 19.70 -18.49 4.44
CA VAL A 44 21.13 -18.46 4.13
C VAL A 44 21.42 -17.43 3.04
N VAL A 45 22.44 -16.61 3.26
CA VAL A 45 22.95 -15.68 2.25
C VAL A 45 24.46 -15.82 2.11
N VAL A 46 25.00 -15.52 0.93
CA VAL A 46 26.45 -15.57 0.72
C VAL A 46 27.15 -14.46 1.51
N ARG A 47 26.59 -13.25 1.48
CA ARG A 47 27.07 -12.08 2.23
C ARG A 47 25.91 -11.19 2.66
N ILE A 48 26.10 -10.47 3.76
CA ILE A 48 25.11 -9.54 4.32
C ILE A 48 24.77 -8.40 3.35
N ASP A 49 25.74 -7.87 2.59
CA ASP A 49 25.53 -6.74 1.66
C ASP A 49 24.55 -7.07 0.52
N ARG A 50 24.36 -8.35 0.21
CA ARG A 50 23.39 -8.83 -0.78
C ARG A 50 21.95 -8.83 -0.22
N LEU A 51 21.82 -9.04 1.09
CA LEU A 51 20.53 -9.04 1.78
C LEU A 51 20.10 -7.64 2.23
N ALA A 52 20.99 -6.92 2.90
CA ALA A 52 20.66 -5.69 3.60
C ALA A 52 21.54 -4.51 3.20
N ARG A 53 20.91 -3.35 3.00
CA ARG A 53 21.58 -2.09 2.65
C ARG A 53 22.08 -1.30 3.86
N SER A 54 21.66 -1.71 5.05
CA SER A 54 22.09 -1.14 6.34
C SER A 54 21.97 -2.22 7.41
N LEU A 55 22.71 -2.04 8.51
CA LEU A 55 22.58 -2.93 9.66
C LEU A 55 21.18 -2.87 10.30
N SER A 56 20.52 -1.71 10.29
CA SER A 56 19.13 -1.62 10.76
C SER A 56 18.19 -2.51 9.94
N HIS A 57 18.34 -2.53 8.62
CA HIS A 57 17.54 -3.39 7.75
C HIS A 57 17.86 -4.87 7.96
N LEU A 58 19.11 -5.22 8.26
CA LEU A 58 19.47 -6.58 8.62
C LEU A 58 18.79 -7.02 9.93
N LEU A 59 18.83 -6.17 10.96
CA LEU A 59 18.19 -6.45 12.25
C LEU A 59 16.68 -6.62 12.11
N GLU A 60 16.02 -5.75 11.33
CA GLU A 60 14.57 -5.88 11.03
C GLU A 60 14.24 -7.23 10.37
N ILE A 61 15.08 -7.72 9.46
CA ILE A 61 14.89 -9.03 8.83
C ILE A 61 15.07 -10.15 9.85
N ILE A 62 16.12 -10.07 10.67
CA ILE A 62 16.42 -11.10 11.68
C ILE A 62 15.33 -11.16 12.75
N GLU A 63 14.84 -10.03 13.24
CA GLU A 63 13.72 -9.98 14.20
C GLU A 63 12.47 -10.66 13.62
N ARG A 64 12.19 -10.46 12.32
CA ARG A 64 11.06 -11.11 11.64
C ARG A 64 11.26 -12.62 11.50
N LEU A 65 12.49 -13.08 11.33
CA LEU A 65 12.84 -14.51 11.31
C LEU A 65 12.71 -15.14 12.69
N GLU A 66 13.26 -14.50 13.71
CA GLU A 66 13.18 -14.97 15.10
C GLU A 66 11.75 -15.04 15.60
N ALA A 67 10.90 -14.06 15.25
CA ALA A 67 9.46 -14.09 15.55
C ALA A 67 8.73 -15.30 14.94
N LYS A 68 9.27 -15.88 13.86
CA LYS A 68 8.77 -17.11 13.24
C LYS A 68 9.48 -18.38 13.72
N GLY A 69 10.46 -18.26 14.62
CA GLY A 69 11.31 -19.36 15.05
C GLY A 69 12.27 -19.86 13.97
N ALA A 70 12.61 -19.01 12.99
CA ALA A 70 13.60 -19.28 11.95
C ALA A 70 14.96 -18.65 12.29
N HIS A 71 16.01 -19.12 11.62
CA HIS A 71 17.40 -18.67 11.81
C HIS A 71 17.92 -17.92 10.58
N PHE A 72 19.02 -17.19 10.78
CA PHE A 72 19.74 -16.48 9.74
C PHE A 72 21.20 -16.88 9.76
N ARG A 73 21.78 -17.12 8.58
CA ARG A 73 23.19 -17.44 8.42
C ARG A 73 23.78 -16.73 7.21
N SER A 74 24.93 -16.08 7.41
CA SER A 74 25.80 -15.66 6.31
C SER A 74 26.93 -16.68 6.12
N LEU A 75 27.29 -16.97 4.87
CA LEU A 75 28.39 -17.92 4.57
C LEU A 75 29.76 -17.27 4.72
N GLN A 76 29.91 -16.00 4.34
CA GLN A 76 31.19 -15.29 4.37
C GLN A 76 31.31 -14.29 5.53
N ASP A 77 30.25 -14.09 6.31
CA ASP A 77 30.27 -13.22 7.50
C ASP A 77 30.09 -14.05 8.78
N PRO A 78 30.63 -13.62 9.93
CA PRO A 78 30.57 -14.38 11.20
C PRO A 78 29.20 -14.25 11.90
N ILE A 79 28.10 -14.27 11.14
CA ILE A 79 26.74 -14.15 11.67
C ILE A 79 25.97 -15.42 11.37
N ASP A 80 25.72 -16.18 12.44
CA ASP A 80 24.83 -17.35 12.46
C ASP A 80 23.96 -17.29 13.71
N THR A 81 22.68 -16.97 13.55
CA THR A 81 21.73 -16.84 14.67
C THR A 81 21.25 -18.18 15.21
N ALA A 82 21.67 -19.31 14.65
CA ALA A 82 21.52 -20.62 15.31
C ALA A 82 22.58 -20.86 16.39
N SER A 83 23.68 -20.09 16.38
CA SER A 83 24.78 -20.20 17.36
C SER A 83 24.73 -19.12 18.45
N PRO A 84 25.04 -19.43 19.72
CA PRO A 84 25.17 -18.41 20.77
C PRO A 84 26.21 -17.32 20.43
N GLN A 85 27.32 -17.71 19.79
CA GLN A 85 28.38 -16.81 19.37
C GLN A 85 27.89 -15.83 18.29
N GLY A 86 27.21 -16.32 17.26
CA GLY A 86 26.67 -15.47 16.20
C GLY A 86 25.54 -14.55 16.70
N LYS A 87 24.71 -15.00 17.65
CA LYS A 87 23.75 -14.12 18.33
C LYS A 87 24.44 -12.99 19.11
N PHE A 88 25.50 -13.31 19.86
CA PHE A 88 26.28 -12.31 20.58
C PHE A 88 26.92 -11.30 19.62
N THR A 89 27.56 -11.76 18.54
CA THR A 89 28.14 -10.88 17.52
C THR A 89 27.10 -9.95 16.90
N LEU A 90 25.90 -10.47 16.60
CA LEU A 90 24.81 -9.66 16.08
C LEU A 90 24.36 -8.57 17.07
N GLN A 91 24.20 -8.90 18.35
CA GLN A 91 23.82 -7.95 19.39
C GLN A 91 24.86 -6.84 19.56
N VAL A 92 26.14 -7.18 19.57
CA VAL A 92 27.24 -6.22 19.66
C VAL A 92 27.24 -5.29 18.46
N LEU A 93 27.09 -5.82 17.24
CA LEU A 93 26.99 -5.01 16.02
C LEU A 93 25.77 -4.07 16.09
N GLY A 94 24.62 -4.58 16.50
CA GLY A 94 23.40 -3.79 16.66
C GLY A 94 23.58 -2.62 17.63
N ALA A 95 24.14 -2.88 18.81
CA ALA A 95 24.45 -1.86 19.81
C ALA A 95 25.44 -0.82 19.27
N ALA A 96 26.49 -1.25 18.56
CA ALA A 96 27.46 -0.34 17.95
C ALA A 96 26.81 0.59 16.91
N ALA A 97 25.91 0.08 16.06
CA ALA A 97 25.21 0.90 15.08
C ALA A 97 24.15 1.83 15.70
N GLU A 98 23.55 1.46 16.82
CA GLU A 98 22.70 2.38 17.57
C GLU A 98 23.52 3.51 18.20
N PHE A 99 24.67 3.17 18.77
CA PHE A 99 25.61 4.14 19.33
C PHE A 99 26.12 5.12 18.27
N GLU A 100 26.54 4.64 17.09
CA GLU A 100 26.96 5.50 15.99
C GLU A 100 25.84 6.45 15.53
N ARG A 101 24.61 5.94 15.38
CA ARG A 101 23.42 6.75 15.06
C ARG A 101 23.16 7.82 16.13
N ALA A 102 23.33 7.47 17.40
CA ALA A 102 23.18 8.41 18.51
C ALA A 102 24.25 9.52 18.44
N LEU A 103 25.52 9.17 18.21
CA LEU A 103 26.62 10.13 18.06
C LEU A 103 26.41 11.08 16.87
N ILE A 104 25.97 10.57 15.72
CA ILE A 104 25.66 11.41 14.54
C ILE A 104 24.55 12.41 14.88
N ARG A 105 23.48 11.96 15.55
CA ARG A 105 22.38 12.82 15.98
C ARG A 105 22.86 13.87 16.97
N GLU A 106 23.68 13.49 17.94
CA GLU A 106 24.24 14.39 18.93
C GLU A 106 25.11 15.48 18.27
N ARG A 107 26.05 15.07 17.40
CA ARG A 107 26.91 15.98 16.64
C ARG A 107 26.10 16.92 15.76
N THR A 108 25.07 16.41 15.09
CA THR A 108 24.15 17.21 14.27
C THR A 108 23.42 18.25 15.13
N LYS A 109 22.88 17.85 16.28
CA LYS A 109 22.21 18.77 17.22
C LYS A 109 23.19 19.80 17.77
N ALA A 110 24.42 19.42 18.11
CA ALA A 110 25.46 20.34 18.55
C ALA A 110 25.81 21.37 17.46
N GLY A 111 26.00 20.92 16.22
CA GLY A 111 26.24 21.81 15.08
C GLY A 111 25.06 22.75 14.80
N LEU A 112 23.82 22.27 14.90
CA LEU A 112 22.62 23.11 14.78
C LEU A 112 22.53 24.16 15.91
N ARG A 113 22.92 23.80 17.15
CA ARG A 113 22.96 24.74 18.28
C ARG A 113 24.02 25.83 18.07
N SER A 114 25.23 25.46 17.64
CA SER A 114 26.30 26.43 17.30
C SER A 114 25.88 27.33 16.14
N ALA A 115 25.35 26.77 15.05
CA ALA A 115 24.85 27.54 13.93
C ALA A 115 23.75 28.53 14.34
N LYS A 116 22.84 28.11 15.23
CA LYS A 116 21.79 28.99 15.78
C LYS A 116 22.37 30.10 16.67
N ALA A 117 23.39 29.81 17.48
CA ALA A 117 24.09 30.80 18.30
C ALA A 117 24.84 31.83 17.44
N GLU A 118 25.35 31.41 16.29
CA GLU A 118 25.95 32.26 15.25
C GLU A 118 24.90 33.01 14.39
N GLY A 119 23.61 32.94 14.76
CA GLY A 119 22.52 33.63 14.07
C GLY A 119 22.04 32.97 12.78
N ARG A 120 22.58 31.80 12.39
CA ARG A 120 22.06 31.06 11.22
C ARG A 120 20.70 30.46 11.56
N VAL A 121 19.72 30.74 10.71
CA VAL A 121 18.36 30.21 10.87
C VAL A 121 18.09 29.16 9.79
N GLY A 122 17.91 27.88 10.17
CA GLY A 122 17.71 26.77 9.23
C GLY A 122 16.26 26.62 8.74
N GLY A 123 16.05 26.24 7.48
CA GLY A 123 14.72 26.21 6.81
C GLY A 123 14.75 26.95 5.47
N ASN A 124 13.69 26.88 4.67
CA ASN A 124 13.63 27.59 3.38
C ASN A 124 13.55 29.12 3.60
N PRO A 125 14.55 29.91 3.14
CA PRO A 125 14.57 31.36 3.35
C PRO A 125 13.34 32.08 2.78
N GLY A 126 12.86 31.67 1.59
CA GLY A 126 11.68 32.26 0.98
C GLY A 126 10.40 32.01 1.77
N LEU A 127 10.26 30.83 2.40
CA LEU A 127 9.12 30.57 3.28
C LEU A 127 9.16 31.40 4.56
N ARG A 128 10.35 31.70 5.09
CA ARG A 128 10.50 32.58 6.25
C ARG A 128 10.17 34.03 5.94
N ALA A 129 10.62 34.49 4.78
CA ALA A 129 10.34 35.85 4.31
C ALA A 129 8.88 36.05 3.86
N HIS A 130 8.02 35.03 4.01
CA HIS A 130 6.67 35.00 3.48
C HIS A 130 6.61 35.34 1.97
N ASP A 131 7.67 34.99 1.22
CA ASP A 131 7.76 35.25 -0.21
C ASP A 131 6.60 34.52 -0.94
N PRO A 132 5.71 35.24 -1.63
CA PRO A 132 4.61 34.65 -2.38
C PRO A 132 5.07 33.65 -3.44
N ALA A 133 6.26 33.81 -4.04
CA ALA A 133 6.79 32.86 -5.00
C ALA A 133 7.22 31.55 -4.32
N ALA A 134 7.95 31.63 -3.20
CA ALA A 134 8.34 30.47 -2.40
C ALA A 134 7.12 29.70 -1.84
N ILE A 135 6.11 30.42 -1.35
CA ILE A 135 4.85 29.82 -0.85
C ILE A 135 4.12 29.10 -1.99
N ARG A 136 3.98 29.73 -3.16
CA ARG A 136 3.35 29.10 -4.34
C ARG A 136 4.10 27.84 -4.77
N LYS A 137 5.43 27.90 -4.85
CA LYS A 137 6.28 26.75 -5.21
C LYS A 137 6.14 25.61 -4.20
N ALA A 138 6.18 25.90 -2.90
CA ALA A 138 6.00 24.89 -1.86
C ALA A 138 4.59 24.26 -1.90
N ARG A 139 3.56 25.07 -2.16
CA ARG A 139 2.18 24.60 -2.34
C ARG A 139 2.06 23.70 -3.56
N ALA A 140 2.62 24.10 -4.71
CA ALA A 140 2.63 23.31 -5.93
C ALA A 140 3.34 21.96 -5.72
N ALA A 141 4.53 21.96 -5.12
CA ALA A 141 5.24 20.73 -4.79
C ALA A 141 4.44 19.79 -3.86
N ARG A 142 3.69 20.36 -2.91
CA ARG A 142 2.82 19.58 -2.02
C ARG A 142 1.60 19.00 -2.75
N VAL A 143 0.99 19.77 -3.66
CA VAL A 143 -0.11 19.29 -4.50
C VAL A 143 0.37 18.17 -5.41
N GLU A 144 1.53 18.33 -6.06
CA GLU A 144 2.15 17.32 -6.90
C GLU A 144 2.43 16.03 -6.12
N SER A 145 3.12 16.13 -4.98
CA SER A 145 3.40 14.96 -4.13
C SER A 145 2.12 14.28 -3.63
N HIS A 146 1.07 15.05 -3.32
CA HIS A 146 -0.22 14.51 -2.95
C HIS A 146 -0.91 13.80 -4.11
N PHE A 147 -0.87 14.38 -5.31
CA PHE A 147 -1.43 13.82 -6.52
C PHE A 147 -0.72 12.51 -6.90
N GLN A 148 0.61 12.46 -6.87
CA GLN A 148 1.38 11.24 -7.12
C GLN A 148 0.96 10.08 -6.19
N LYS A 149 0.74 10.37 -4.90
CA LYS A 149 0.23 9.37 -3.94
C LYS A 149 -1.18 8.91 -4.27
N LEU A 150 -2.05 9.80 -4.73
CA LEU A 150 -3.40 9.44 -5.18
C LEU A 150 -3.38 8.64 -6.48
N ASN A 151 -2.48 8.99 -7.40
CA ASN A 151 -2.32 8.34 -8.69
C ASN A 151 -1.80 6.91 -8.55
N ALA A 152 -0.92 6.66 -7.58
CA ALA A 152 -0.45 5.31 -7.24
C ALA A 152 -1.58 4.33 -6.87
N SER A 153 -2.74 4.82 -6.42
CA SER A 153 -3.92 3.98 -6.14
C SER A 153 -5.07 4.22 -7.12
N ALA A 154 -4.84 4.92 -8.25
CA ALA A 154 -5.88 5.29 -9.21
C ALA A 154 -6.65 4.07 -9.75
N GLU A 155 -5.95 2.99 -10.07
CA GLU A 155 -6.53 1.76 -10.63
C GLU A 155 -7.63 1.16 -9.74
N GLN A 156 -7.57 1.39 -8.44
CA GLN A 156 -8.49 0.80 -7.45
C GLN A 156 -9.86 1.49 -7.38
N TRP A 157 -9.99 2.73 -7.86
CA TRP A 157 -11.22 3.52 -7.66
C TRP A 157 -11.64 4.37 -8.86
N VAL A 158 -10.70 4.80 -9.71
CA VAL A 158 -10.98 5.66 -10.87
C VAL A 158 -11.93 4.98 -11.87
N PRO A 159 -11.77 3.68 -12.22
CA PRO A 159 -12.69 3.01 -13.14
C PRO A 159 -14.14 3.00 -12.63
N GLU A 160 -14.34 2.73 -11.34
CA GLU A 160 -15.66 2.70 -10.71
C GLU A 160 -16.31 4.09 -10.68
N VAL A 161 -15.54 5.12 -10.32
CA VAL A 161 -16.05 6.50 -10.33
C VAL A 161 -16.44 6.93 -11.74
N ARG A 162 -15.61 6.62 -12.75
CA ARG A 162 -15.90 6.94 -14.15
C ARG A 162 -17.17 6.25 -14.66
N ARG A 163 -17.38 4.99 -14.28
CA ARG A 163 -18.52 4.18 -14.72
C ARG A 163 -19.82 4.59 -14.03
N LEU A 164 -19.78 4.88 -12.73
CA LEU A 164 -20.98 5.07 -11.92
C LEU A 164 -21.47 6.52 -11.84
N ARG A 165 -20.60 7.51 -12.08
CA ARG A 165 -20.97 8.92 -12.05
C ARG A 165 -21.19 9.46 -13.47
N PRO A 166 -22.18 10.36 -13.66
CA PRO A 166 -23.07 10.96 -12.66
C PRO A 166 -24.29 10.10 -12.26
N GLY A 167 -24.50 8.91 -12.83
CA GLY A 167 -25.71 8.11 -12.65
C GLY A 167 -26.09 7.79 -11.19
N LEU A 168 -25.10 7.60 -10.30
CA LEU A 168 -25.33 7.34 -8.88
C LEU A 168 -24.92 8.48 -7.94
N PRO A 169 -25.58 8.62 -6.77
CA PRO A 169 -25.10 9.46 -5.69
C PRO A 169 -23.70 9.04 -5.20
N TRP A 170 -22.90 10.01 -4.75
CA TRP A 170 -21.54 9.76 -4.26
C TRP A 170 -21.47 8.76 -3.08
N GLU A 171 -22.52 8.66 -2.27
CA GLU A 171 -22.59 7.70 -1.17
C GLU A 171 -22.64 6.24 -1.64
N ASP A 172 -23.42 5.97 -2.69
CA ASP A 172 -23.51 4.62 -3.27
C ASP A 172 -22.22 4.28 -4.02
N VAL A 173 -21.64 5.25 -4.74
CA VAL A 173 -20.31 5.09 -5.38
C VAL A 173 -19.24 4.79 -4.35
N LEU A 174 -19.24 5.49 -3.21
CA LEU A 174 -18.29 5.24 -2.12
C LEU A 174 -18.41 3.80 -1.60
N ARG A 175 -19.63 3.30 -1.41
CA ARG A 175 -19.87 1.95 -0.91
C ARG A 175 -19.31 0.91 -1.88
N ILE A 176 -19.52 1.10 -3.19
CA ILE A 176 -19.01 0.21 -4.24
C ILE A 176 -17.47 0.25 -4.29
N VAL A 177 -16.88 1.45 -4.32
CA VAL A 177 -15.42 1.63 -4.31
C VAL A 177 -14.80 0.94 -3.11
N ASN A 178 -15.32 1.17 -1.89
CA ASN A 178 -14.78 0.55 -0.68
C ASN A 178 -14.94 -0.97 -0.66
N SER A 179 -16.00 -1.50 -1.27
CA SER A 179 -16.20 -2.95 -1.36
C SER A 179 -15.16 -3.64 -2.25
N GLY A 180 -14.60 -2.92 -3.24
CA GLY A 180 -13.64 -3.46 -4.20
C GLY A 180 -12.16 -3.31 -3.79
N LEU A 181 -11.88 -2.71 -2.63
CA LEU A 181 -10.52 -2.53 -2.15
C LEU A 181 -9.90 -3.85 -1.66
N PRO A 182 -8.57 -4.03 -1.80
CA PRO A 182 -7.85 -5.10 -1.12
C PRO A 182 -8.03 -5.04 0.40
N SER A 183 -8.00 -6.19 1.09
CA SER A 183 -8.25 -6.28 2.53
C SER A 183 -7.31 -5.43 3.40
N GLU A 184 -6.14 -5.06 2.89
CA GLU A 184 -5.12 -4.27 3.59
C GLU A 184 -5.23 -2.76 3.30
N ALA A 185 -6.05 -2.36 2.32
CA ALA A 185 -6.16 -0.97 1.90
C ALA A 185 -7.12 -0.19 2.81
N PRO A 186 -6.76 1.03 3.26
CA PRO A 186 -7.63 1.82 4.11
C PRO A 186 -8.88 2.28 3.33
N PRO A 187 -10.09 2.23 3.92
CA PRO A 187 -11.31 2.61 3.24
C PRO A 187 -11.32 4.12 2.92
N TRP A 188 -11.94 4.47 1.80
CA TRP A 188 -12.22 5.85 1.45
C TRP A 188 -13.29 6.44 2.35
N SER A 189 -13.16 7.74 2.62
CA SER A 189 -14.26 8.57 3.13
C SER A 189 -14.88 9.38 2.01
N LEU A 190 -16.18 9.70 2.13
CA LEU A 190 -16.93 10.47 1.13
C LEU A 190 -16.22 11.78 0.74
N PRO A 191 -15.76 12.63 1.70
CA PRO A 191 -15.11 13.88 1.34
C PRO A 191 -13.75 13.66 0.66
N ARG A 192 -13.05 12.58 1.01
CA ARG A 192 -11.75 12.24 0.40
C ARG A 192 -11.92 11.78 -1.04
N LEU A 193 -12.89 10.91 -1.31
CA LEU A 193 -13.19 10.42 -2.66
C LEU A 193 -13.62 11.56 -3.58
N ILE A 194 -14.52 12.44 -3.12
CA ILE A 194 -14.98 13.61 -3.90
C ILE A 194 -13.81 14.56 -4.20
N ARG A 195 -12.94 14.83 -3.22
CA ARG A 195 -11.75 15.68 -3.43
C ARG A 195 -10.79 15.04 -4.43
N ALA A 196 -10.53 13.73 -4.33
CA ALA A 196 -9.67 13.02 -5.27
C ALA A 196 -10.25 13.07 -6.69
N ALA A 197 -11.54 12.78 -6.86
CA ALA A 197 -12.22 12.88 -8.15
C ALA A 197 -12.13 14.29 -8.76
N LYS A 198 -12.34 15.34 -7.96
CA LYS A 198 -12.17 16.74 -8.39
C LYS A 198 -10.74 17.06 -8.84
N THR A 199 -9.72 16.50 -8.17
CA THR A 199 -8.33 16.64 -8.60
C THR A 199 -8.13 15.96 -9.95
N PHE A 200 -8.62 14.73 -10.13
CA PHE A 200 -8.48 13.99 -11.39
C PHE A 200 -9.21 14.63 -12.57
N VAL A 201 -10.33 15.30 -12.34
CA VAL A 201 -11.00 16.11 -13.37
C VAL A 201 -10.14 17.30 -13.76
N ARG A 202 -9.53 18.00 -12.79
CA ARG A 202 -8.65 19.14 -13.05
C ARG A 202 -7.40 18.75 -13.85
N GLU A 203 -6.85 17.57 -13.57
CA GLU A 203 -5.70 17.00 -14.30
C GLU A 203 -6.12 16.33 -15.63
N GLY A 204 -7.41 16.37 -16.01
CA GLY A 204 -7.91 15.81 -17.28
C GLY A 204 -8.01 14.28 -17.34
N LEU A 205 -7.88 13.58 -16.20
CA LEU A 205 -7.91 12.11 -16.11
C LEU A 205 -9.33 11.54 -15.91
N LEU A 206 -10.27 12.38 -15.49
CA LEU A 206 -11.69 12.06 -15.38
C LEU A 206 -12.53 13.12 -16.11
N PRO A 207 -13.65 12.74 -16.75
CA PRO A 207 -14.53 13.71 -17.38
C PRO A 207 -15.22 14.56 -16.31
N ASP A 208 -15.44 15.84 -16.60
CA ASP A 208 -16.09 16.80 -15.70
C ASP A 208 -17.54 16.41 -15.35
N THR A 209 -18.21 15.68 -16.24
CA THR A 209 -19.57 15.14 -16.09
C THR A 209 -19.77 14.33 -14.81
N ILE A 210 -18.72 13.72 -14.23
CA ILE A 210 -18.83 12.99 -12.97
C ILE A 210 -19.16 13.88 -11.77
N LEU A 211 -18.91 15.18 -11.86
CA LEU A 211 -19.15 16.14 -10.78
C LEU A 211 -20.58 16.68 -10.79
N SER A 212 -21.32 16.49 -11.89
CA SER A 212 -22.72 16.89 -12.04
C SER A 212 -23.61 16.27 -10.98
N ARG A 213 -24.72 16.92 -10.62
CA ARG A 213 -25.69 16.34 -9.66
C ARG A 213 -26.12 14.97 -10.16
N ALA A 214 -26.21 13.99 -9.25
CA ALA A 214 -26.73 12.69 -9.63
C ALA A 214 -28.13 12.88 -10.24
N THR A 215 -28.40 12.25 -11.38
CA THR A 215 -29.76 12.14 -11.89
C THR A 215 -30.62 11.55 -10.79
N ALA A 216 -31.85 12.03 -10.61
CA ALA A 216 -32.79 11.44 -9.68
C ALA A 216 -33.09 10.01 -10.16
N SER A 217 -32.24 9.06 -9.78
CA SER A 217 -32.53 7.65 -9.91
C SER A 217 -33.77 7.45 -9.08
N ASP A 218 -34.86 7.03 -9.72
CA ASP A 218 -35.91 6.32 -9.00
C ASP A 218 -35.21 5.28 -8.13
N LYS A 219 -35.65 5.14 -6.87
CA LYS A 219 -35.08 4.19 -5.90
C LYS A 219 -34.92 2.77 -6.48
N ASP A 220 -35.66 2.51 -7.55
CA ASP A 220 -35.73 1.32 -8.37
C ASP A 220 -34.45 0.95 -9.13
N ASP A 221 -33.58 1.92 -9.48
CA ASP A 221 -32.36 1.65 -10.27
C ASP A 221 -31.06 1.61 -9.43
N ARG A 222 -31.16 1.90 -8.13
CA ARG A 222 -30.04 1.85 -7.17
C ARG A 222 -29.45 0.45 -7.03
N LEU A 223 -30.29 -0.56 -6.83
CA LEU A 223 -29.84 -1.95 -6.63
C LEU A 223 -29.19 -2.55 -7.89
N PRO A 224 -29.75 -2.38 -9.11
CA PRO A 224 -29.08 -2.73 -10.36
C PRO A 224 -27.66 -2.16 -10.48
N ALA A 225 -27.46 -0.89 -10.13
CA ALA A 225 -26.16 -0.25 -10.26
C ALA A 225 -25.12 -0.74 -9.22
N ILE A 226 -25.54 -0.99 -7.98
CA ILE A 226 -24.67 -1.58 -6.94
C ILE A 226 -24.24 -2.99 -7.35
N VAL A 227 -25.18 -3.82 -7.76
CA VAL A 227 -24.91 -5.20 -8.17
C VAL A 227 -24.02 -5.23 -9.43
N ALA A 228 -24.24 -4.32 -10.37
CA ALA A 228 -23.37 -4.14 -11.54
C ALA A 228 -21.94 -3.76 -11.14
N GLY A 229 -21.76 -2.89 -10.15
CA GLY A 229 -20.42 -2.52 -9.70
C GLY A 229 -19.67 -3.61 -8.96
N ILE A 230 -20.37 -4.41 -8.15
CA ILE A 230 -19.76 -5.59 -7.54
C ILE A 230 -19.31 -6.59 -8.62
N LYS A 231 -20.15 -6.84 -9.63
CA LYS A 231 -19.84 -7.76 -10.73
C LYS A 231 -18.80 -7.22 -11.71
N GLY A 232 -18.73 -5.91 -11.90
CA GLY A 232 -17.72 -5.25 -12.73
C GLY A 232 -16.33 -5.28 -12.12
N ALA A 233 -16.24 -5.12 -10.79
CA ALA A 233 -14.96 -5.20 -10.06
C ALA A 233 -14.35 -6.61 -10.09
N ASP A 234 -15.18 -7.66 -10.13
CA ASP A 234 -14.75 -9.04 -10.37
C ASP A 234 -15.75 -9.78 -11.28
N PRO A 235 -15.47 -9.87 -12.59
CA PRO A 235 -16.34 -10.55 -13.54
C PRO A 235 -16.56 -12.04 -13.25
N LYS A 236 -15.66 -12.70 -12.50
CA LYS A 236 -15.75 -14.13 -12.17
C LYS A 236 -16.52 -14.39 -10.87
N MET A 237 -16.88 -13.35 -10.12
CA MET A 237 -17.60 -13.48 -8.86
C MET A 237 -18.92 -14.25 -9.01
N THR A 238 -19.17 -15.23 -8.13
CA THR A 238 -20.38 -16.05 -8.13
C THR A 238 -21.59 -15.25 -7.62
N LEU A 239 -22.80 -15.66 -7.97
CA LEU A 239 -24.02 -15.00 -7.47
C LEU A 239 -24.11 -15.02 -5.94
N GLN A 240 -23.66 -16.10 -5.31
CA GLN A 240 -23.63 -16.22 -3.84
C GLN A 240 -22.63 -15.23 -3.21
N ALA A 241 -21.43 -15.09 -3.79
CA ALA A 241 -20.47 -14.12 -3.30
C ALA A 241 -20.96 -12.67 -3.41
N ILE A 242 -21.78 -12.36 -4.43
CA ILE A 242 -22.45 -11.06 -4.54
C ILE A 242 -23.50 -10.90 -3.42
N CYS A 243 -24.29 -11.93 -3.10
CA CYS A 243 -25.22 -11.90 -1.96
C CYS A 243 -24.48 -11.57 -0.65
N ASP A 244 -23.43 -12.32 -0.34
CA ASP A 244 -22.66 -12.17 0.91
C ASP A 244 -22.06 -10.76 1.03
N ARG A 245 -21.64 -10.19 -0.11
CA ARG A 245 -21.12 -8.82 -0.19
C ARG A 245 -22.20 -7.76 0.01
N LEU A 246 -23.39 -7.94 -0.56
CA LEU A 246 -24.54 -7.05 -0.34
C LEU A 246 -24.99 -7.06 1.13
N GLU A 247 -24.98 -8.23 1.77
CA GLU A 247 -25.29 -8.37 3.20
C GLU A 247 -24.25 -7.67 4.08
N THR A 248 -22.96 -7.85 3.76
CA THR A 248 -21.85 -7.16 4.42
C THR A 248 -21.98 -5.63 4.29
N MET A 249 -22.41 -5.17 3.12
CA MET A 249 -22.74 -3.76 2.85
C MET A 249 -24.03 -3.27 3.52
N ARG A 250 -24.76 -4.16 4.22
CA ARG A 250 -26.07 -3.92 4.86
C ARG A 250 -27.15 -3.46 3.89
N GLU A 251 -27.04 -3.85 2.63
CA GLU A 251 -28.05 -3.55 1.61
C GLU A 251 -29.29 -4.43 1.81
N ARG A 252 -30.47 -3.81 1.69
CA ARG A 252 -31.74 -4.53 1.74
C ARG A 252 -32.14 -5.00 0.34
N THR A 253 -32.72 -6.18 0.26
CA THR A 253 -33.35 -6.68 -0.97
C THR A 253 -34.43 -5.71 -1.47
N PRO A 254 -34.88 -5.81 -2.74
CA PRO A 254 -36.02 -5.00 -3.23
C PRO A 254 -37.29 -5.13 -2.39
N ARG A 255 -37.45 -6.26 -1.68
CA ARG A 255 -38.57 -6.54 -0.77
C ARG A 255 -38.27 -6.19 0.71
N GLY A 256 -37.16 -5.48 0.99
CA GLY A 256 -36.80 -5.01 2.32
C GLY A 256 -36.15 -6.03 3.27
N ARG A 257 -35.91 -7.27 2.82
CA ARG A 257 -35.25 -8.32 3.63
C ARG A 257 -33.74 -8.07 3.77
N SER A 258 -33.15 -8.50 4.89
CA SER A 258 -31.70 -8.46 5.13
C SER A 258 -30.94 -9.57 4.41
N LYS A 259 -31.53 -10.76 4.25
CA LYS A 259 -30.91 -11.87 3.54
C LYS A 259 -31.12 -11.80 2.03
N TRP A 260 -30.07 -12.09 1.28
CA TRP A 260 -30.05 -12.10 -0.18
C TRP A 260 -30.02 -13.52 -0.74
N GLU A 261 -30.84 -13.75 -1.77
CA GLU A 261 -30.91 -15.02 -2.50
C GLU A 261 -30.24 -14.88 -3.87
N PRO A 262 -29.47 -15.87 -4.36
CA PRO A 262 -28.82 -15.83 -5.68
C PRO A 262 -29.78 -15.53 -6.84
N SER A 263 -31.02 -16.00 -6.74
CA SER A 263 -32.09 -15.72 -7.72
C SER A 263 -32.46 -14.24 -7.78
N SER A 264 -32.45 -13.55 -6.64
CA SER A 264 -32.72 -12.11 -6.56
C SER A 264 -31.58 -11.30 -7.17
N VAL A 265 -30.32 -11.68 -6.91
CA VAL A 265 -29.14 -11.05 -7.54
C VAL A 265 -29.15 -11.26 -9.05
N LYS A 266 -29.47 -12.47 -9.52
CA LYS A 266 -29.59 -12.77 -10.96
C LYS A 266 -30.61 -11.87 -11.65
N MET A 267 -31.80 -11.70 -11.06
CA MET A 267 -32.84 -10.81 -11.59
C MET A 267 -32.34 -9.36 -11.68
N ILE A 268 -31.62 -8.89 -10.67
CA ILE A 268 -31.08 -7.52 -10.63
C ILE A 268 -29.95 -7.33 -11.63
N LEU A 269 -29.09 -8.34 -11.85
CA LEU A 269 -28.06 -8.32 -12.90
C LEU A 269 -28.68 -8.21 -14.30
N GLU A 270 -29.76 -8.95 -14.58
CA GLU A 270 -30.47 -8.85 -15.86
C GLU A 270 -31.12 -7.47 -16.04
N ARG A 271 -31.65 -6.87 -14.96
CA ARG A 271 -32.13 -5.48 -14.98
C ARG A 271 -30.98 -4.50 -15.22
N ALA A 272 -29.81 -4.72 -14.61
CA ALA A 272 -28.64 -3.88 -14.80
C ALA A 272 -28.10 -3.90 -16.24
N LYS A 273 -28.11 -5.07 -16.90
CA LYS A 273 -27.79 -5.18 -18.34
C LYS A 273 -28.74 -4.37 -19.21
N LYS A 274 -30.05 -4.44 -18.93
CA LYS A 274 -31.07 -3.65 -19.66
C LYS A 274 -30.88 -2.14 -19.49
N LEU A 275 -30.35 -1.72 -18.35
CA LEU A 275 -29.99 -0.32 -18.07
C LEU A 275 -28.61 0.09 -18.61
N GLY A 276 -27.88 -0.81 -19.28
CA GLY A 276 -26.54 -0.53 -19.84
C GLY A 276 -25.44 -0.35 -18.80
N LEU A 277 -25.61 -0.91 -17.59
CA LEU A 277 -24.68 -0.74 -16.47
C LEU A 277 -23.59 -1.84 -16.41
N LEU A 278 -23.69 -2.85 -17.28
CA LEU A 278 -22.85 -4.04 -17.39
C LEU A 278 -22.43 -4.28 -18.84
#